data_AF-A0A0P8DBM4-F1
#
_entry.id   AF-A0A0P8DBM4-F1
#
_cell.length_a   1.000
_cell.length_b   1.000
_cell.length_c   1.000
_cell.angle_alpha   90.00
_cell.angle_beta   90.00
_cell.angle_gamma   90.00
#
_symmetry.space_group_name_H-M   'P 1'
#
loop_
_entity.id
_entity.type
_entity.pdbx_description
1 polymer ?
#
loop_
_entity_poly.entity_id
_entity_poly.type
_entity_poly.pdbx_seq_one_letter_code
_entity_poly.pdbx_strand_id
1 'polypeptide(L)'
;MEYTKPTFSIKDHALVEVASALHCYSRDMQSYYKITQGHLVGQLDEVTDEAALSALKADLQIINQKMEYFHLLNNAASMVDLLIHSPIMMEELNISKK
;
A
#
# COMPACT_ATOMS: atom_id res chain seq x y z
N MET A 1 -1.87 12.67 15.75
CA MET A 1 -0.97 11.52 15.53
C MET A 1 -0.37 11.73 14.15
N GLU A 2 0.94 12.00 14.04
CA GLU A 2 1.59 12.11 12.74
C GLU A 2 1.61 10.73 12.09
N TYR A 3 0.87 10.57 10.99
CA TYR A 3 0.87 9.32 10.24
C TYR A 3 2.14 9.26 9.40
N THR A 4 3.11 8.46 9.84
CA THR A 4 4.36 8.26 9.11
C THR A 4 4.09 7.35 7.92
N LYS A 5 4.61 7.73 6.76
CA LYS A 5 4.53 6.91 5.55
C LYS A 5 5.19 5.55 5.79
N PRO A 6 4.51 4.42 5.53
CA PRO A 6 5.12 3.09 5.66
C PRO A 6 6.40 2.98 4.85
N THR A 7 7.37 2.25 5.38
CA THR A 7 8.64 1.96 4.71
C THR A 7 8.72 0.46 4.42
N PHE A 8 9.08 0.11 3.19
CA PHE A 8 9.35 -1.27 2.83
C PHE A 8 10.76 -1.64 3.27
N SER A 9 10.89 -2.53 4.26
CA SER A 9 12.19 -2.95 4.79
C SER A 9 12.20 -4.44 5.03
N ILE A 10 12.71 -5.18 4.05
CA ILE A 10 13.02 -6.61 4.15
C ILE A 10 14.48 -6.81 3.71
N LYS A 11 15.26 -7.57 4.49
CA LYS A 11 16.66 -7.95 4.18
C LYS A 11 16.85 -9.46 4.41
N ASP A 12 17.47 -10.14 3.44
CA ASP A 12 17.85 -11.57 3.52
C ASP A 12 16.71 -12.53 3.92
N HIS A 13 15.63 -12.53 3.13
CA HIS A 13 14.40 -13.28 3.44
C HIS A 13 14.10 -14.43 2.47
N ALA A 14 13.35 -15.42 2.97
CA ALA A 14 12.77 -16.48 2.15
C ALA A 14 11.69 -15.94 1.21
N LEU A 15 11.46 -16.58 0.06
CA LEU A 15 10.49 -16.12 -0.96
C LEU A 15 9.08 -15.90 -0.39
N VAL A 16 8.65 -16.77 0.52
CA VAL A 16 7.38 -16.67 1.28
C VAL A 16 7.27 -15.35 2.04
N GLU A 17 8.34 -14.93 2.70
CA GLU A 17 8.36 -13.73 3.54
C GLU A 17 8.30 -12.45 2.68
N VAL A 18 8.84 -12.50 1.45
CA VAL A 18 8.76 -11.37 0.50
C VAL A 18 7.31 -11.10 0.09
N ALA A 19 6.55 -12.15 -0.22
CA ALA A 19 5.15 -12.01 -0.63
C ALA A 19 4.29 -11.46 0.51
N SER A 20 4.42 -12.03 1.72
CA SER A 20 3.69 -11.54 2.89
C SER A 20 4.10 -10.11 3.27
N ALA A 21 5.39 -9.77 3.20
CA ALA A 21 5.86 -8.42 3.48
C ALA A 21 5.33 -7.39 2.47
N LEU A 22 5.29 -7.75 1.18
CA LEU A 22 4.74 -6.89 0.13
C LEU A 22 3.23 -6.68 0.32
N HIS A 23 2.49 -7.72 0.69
CA HIS A 23 1.07 -7.65 1.00
C HIS A 23 0.82 -6.69 2.18
N CYS A 24 1.52 -6.88 3.30
CA CYS A 24 1.43 -5.99 4.46
C CYS A 24 1.77 -4.54 4.12
N TYR A 25 2.90 -4.30 3.45
CA TYR A 25 3.31 -2.96 3.06
C TYR A 25 2.28 -2.27 2.15
N SER A 26 1.72 -3.00 1.19
CA SER A 26 0.74 -2.43 0.26
C SER A 26 -0.57 -2.05 0.95
N ARG A 27 -1.05 -2.90 1.88
CA ARG A 27 -2.20 -2.62 2.74
C ARG A 27 -1.97 -1.37 3.59
N ASP A 28 -0.80 -1.26 4.20
CA ASP A 28 -0.47 -0.16 5.10
C ASP A 28 -0.31 1.15 4.32
N MET A 29 0.28 1.10 3.11
CA MET A 29 0.34 2.23 2.18
C MET A 29 -1.04 2.69 1.71
N GLN A 30 -1.95 1.75 1.42
CA GLN A 30 -3.33 2.10 1.08
C GLN A 30 -4.01 2.83 2.25
N SER A 31 -3.80 2.36 3.48
CA SER A 31 -4.34 2.99 4.69
C SER A 31 -3.77 4.39 4.93
N TYR A 32 -2.45 4.56 4.75
CA TYR A 32 -1.77 5.85 4.81
C TYR A 32 -2.39 6.86 3.83
N TYR A 33 -2.65 6.45 2.58
CA TYR A 33 -3.23 7.34 1.59
C TYR A 33 -4.71 7.66 1.84
N LYS A 34 -5.50 6.74 2.40
CA LYS A 34 -6.87 7.04 2.86
C LYS A 34 -6.90 8.16 3.90
N ILE A 35 -5.97 8.10 4.85
CA ILE A 35 -5.86 9.13 5.90
C ILE A 35 -5.39 10.46 5.30
N THR A 36 -4.38 10.40 4.44
CA THR A 36 -3.87 11.59 3.71
C THR A 36 -5.00 12.25 2.90
N GLN A 37 -5.80 11.45 2.18
CA GLN A 37 -6.95 11.92 1.43
C GLN A 37 -7.96 12.63 2.35
N GLY A 38 -8.32 12.02 3.49
CA GLY A 38 -9.22 12.63 4.46
C GLY A 38 -8.71 13.99 4.98
N HIS A 39 -7.41 14.10 5.21
CA HIS A 39 -6.80 15.38 5.60
C HIS A 39 -6.87 16.44 4.50
N LEU A 40 -6.55 16.08 3.25
CA LEU A 40 -6.63 17.01 2.11
C LEU A 40 -8.08 17.43 1.80
N VAL A 41 -9.04 16.51 1.93
CA VAL A 41 -10.47 16.83 1.80
C VAL A 41 -10.90 17.83 2.86
N GLY A 42 -10.46 17.67 4.11
CA GLY A 42 -10.76 18.62 5.18
C GLY A 42 -10.24 20.04 4.92
N GLN A 43 -9.17 20.17 4.14
CA GLN A 43 -8.61 21.49 3.77
C GLN A 43 -9.40 22.18 2.63
N LEU A 44 -10.21 21.45 1.86
CA LEU A 44 -10.93 22.03 0.71
C LEU A 44 -11.87 23.16 1.12
N ASP A 45 -12.50 23.06 2.30
CA ASP A 45 -13.46 24.04 2.80
C ASP A 45 -12.77 25.29 3.39
N GLU A 46 -11.48 25.21 3.70
CA GLU A 46 -10.69 26.28 4.32
C GLU A 46 -9.92 27.12 3.30
N VAL A 47 -9.70 26.59 2.10
CA VAL A 47 -8.91 27.26 1.05
C VAL A 47 -9.77 28.25 0.28
N THR A 48 -9.39 29.52 0.35
CA THR A 48 -10.07 30.63 -0.34
C THR A 48 -9.32 31.12 -1.58
N ASP A 49 -8.03 30.79 -1.70
CA ASP A 49 -7.20 31.13 -2.86
C ASP A 49 -7.35 30.10 -3.99
N GLU A 50 -7.59 30.58 -5.21
CA GLU A 50 -7.88 29.73 -6.37
C GLU A 50 -6.66 28.89 -6.79
N ALA A 51 -5.45 29.44 -6.68
CA ALA A 51 -4.23 28.71 -7.02
C ALA A 51 -3.95 27.58 -6.01
N ALA A 52 -4.11 27.86 -4.72
CA ALA A 52 -4.03 26.86 -3.65
C ALA A 52 -5.11 25.78 -3.79
N LEU A 53 -6.34 26.16 -4.15
CA LEU A 53 -7.43 25.20 -4.39
C LEU A 53 -7.12 24.28 -5.57
N SER A 54 -6.56 24.83 -6.64
CA SER A 54 -6.14 24.06 -7.82
C SER A 54 -5.03 23.06 -7.46
N ALA A 55 -4.01 23.50 -6.71
CA ALA A 55 -2.94 22.63 -6.22
C ALA A 55 -3.48 21.50 -5.34
N LEU A 56 -4.38 21.82 -4.40
CA LEU A 56 -5.00 20.85 -3.49
C LEU A 56 -5.81 19.78 -4.26
N LYS A 57 -6.54 20.19 -5.32
CA LYS A 57 -7.25 19.25 -6.21
C LYS A 57 -6.29 18.34 -6.97
N ALA A 58 -5.17 18.86 -7.45
CA ALA A 58 -4.14 18.06 -8.12
C ALA A 58 -3.54 17.02 -7.15
N ASP A 59 -3.25 17.42 -5.91
CA ASP A 59 -2.75 16.51 -4.88
C ASP A 59 -3.76 15.41 -4.55
N LEU A 60 -5.04 15.75 -4.40
CA LEU A 60 -6.11 14.77 -4.21
C LEU A 60 -6.19 13.76 -5.35
N GLN A 61 -6.06 14.21 -6.60
CA GLN A 61 -6.03 13.32 -7.76
C GLN A 61 -4.84 12.35 -7.69
N ILE A 62 -3.65 12.84 -7.34
CA ILE A 62 -2.44 12.01 -7.19
C ILE A 62 -2.61 10.99 -6.05
N ILE A 63 -3.18 11.40 -4.91
CA ILE A 63 -3.42 10.50 -3.77
C ILE A 63 -4.44 9.41 -4.14
N ASN A 64 -5.50 9.75 -4.86
CA ASN A 64 -6.50 8.78 -5.33
C ASN A 64 -5.86 7.72 -6.24
N GLN A 65 -5.04 8.15 -7.19
CA GLN A 65 -4.33 7.25 -8.10
C GLN A 65 -3.35 6.34 -7.36
N LYS A 66 -2.58 6.89 -6.41
CA LYS A 66 -1.69 6.10 -5.55
C LYS A 66 -2.47 5.07 -4.74
N MET A 67 -3.59 5.46 -4.15
CA MET A 67 -4.45 4.55 -3.37
C MET A 67 -4.99 3.39 -4.22
N GLU A 68 -5.41 3.67 -5.47
CA GLU A 68 -5.85 2.64 -6.42
C GLU A 68 -4.71 1.67 -6.75
N TYR A 69 -3.51 2.18 -7.03
CA TYR A 69 -2.35 1.33 -7.32
C TYR A 69 -1.96 0.45 -6.13
N PHE A 70 -1.96 0.99 -4.91
CA PHE A 70 -1.70 0.19 -3.72
C PHE A 70 -2.82 -0.81 -3.41
N HIS A 71 -4.06 -0.53 -3.79
CA HIS A 71 -5.14 -1.51 -3.72
C HIS A 71 -4.91 -2.69 -4.67
N LEU A 72 -4.58 -2.41 -5.93
CA LEU A 72 -4.26 -3.44 -6.92
C LEU A 72 -3.06 -4.27 -6.49
N LEU A 73 -2.00 -3.61 -6.03
CA LEU A 73 -0.79 -4.28 -5.53
C LEU A 73 -1.08 -5.13 -4.30
N ASN A 74 -1.90 -4.64 -3.36
CA ASN A 74 -2.35 -5.40 -2.20
C ASN A 74 -3.06 -6.69 -2.61
N ASN A 75 -4.01 -6.61 -3.56
CA ASN A 75 -4.74 -7.78 -4.04
C ASN A 75 -3.81 -8.77 -4.76
N ALA A 76 -2.91 -8.28 -5.62
CA ALA A 76 -1.95 -9.12 -6.32
C ALA A 76 -0.99 -9.81 -5.34
N ALA A 77 -0.44 -9.08 -4.38
CA ALA A 77 0.45 -9.62 -3.35
C ALA A 77 -0.28 -10.64 -2.47
N SER A 78 -1.54 -10.40 -2.11
CA SER A 78 -2.39 -11.34 -1.39
C SER A 78 -2.59 -12.66 -2.16
N MET A 79 -2.82 -12.59 -3.47
CA MET A 79 -2.93 -13.79 -4.32
C MET A 79 -1.61 -14.55 -4.39
N VAL A 80 -0.49 -13.84 -4.59
CA VAL A 80 0.85 -14.46 -4.61
C VAL A 80 1.16 -15.12 -3.26
N ASP A 81 0.88 -14.44 -2.16
CA ASP A 81 1.05 -14.93 -0.80
C ASP A 81 0.27 -16.23 -0.57
N LEU A 82 -1.01 -16.25 -0.97
CA LEU A 82 -1.85 -17.45 -0.91
C LEU A 82 -1.28 -18.61 -1.74
N LEU A 83 -0.85 -18.34 -2.97
CA LEU A 83 -0.33 -19.36 -3.87
C LEU A 83 1.00 -19.94 -3.38
N ILE A 84 1.94 -19.09 -2.96
CA ILE A 84 3.26 -19.51 -2.47
C ILE A 84 3.12 -20.37 -1.21
N HIS A 85 2.15 -20.08 -0.34
CA HIS A 85 1.89 -20.89 0.86
C HIS A 85 1.11 -22.19 0.60
N SER A 86 0.67 -22.45 -0.65
CA SER A 86 -0.02 -23.69 -1.00
C SER A 86 0.93 -24.90 -0.91
N PRO A 87 0.44 -26.11 -0.57
CA PRO A 87 1.31 -27.29 -0.42
C PRO A 87 2.16 -27.59 -1.65
N ILE A 88 1.57 -27.49 -2.86
CA ILE A 88 2.24 -27.77 -4.14
C ILE A 88 3.37 -26.77 -4.38
N MET A 89 3.12 -25.48 -4.16
CA MET A 89 4.15 -24.46 -4.37
C MET A 89 5.25 -24.55 -3.31
N MET A 90 4.91 -24.85 -2.06
CA MET A 90 5.91 -25.04 -1.00
C MET A 90 6.85 -26.22 -1.32
N GLU A 91 6.31 -27.31 -1.86
CA GLU A 91 7.09 -28.45 -2.35
C GLU A 91 8.00 -28.05 -3.52
N GLU A 92 7.45 -27.42 -4.56
CA GLU A 92 8.20 -26.98 -5.75
C GLU A 92 9.33 -26.00 -5.39
N LEU A 93 9.07 -25.10 -4.44
CA LEU A 93 10.03 -24.10 -3.97
C LEU A 93 11.00 -24.64 -2.92
N ASN A 94 10.92 -25.93 -2.56
CA ASN A 94 11.72 -26.57 -1.51
C ASN A 94 11.65 -25.86 -0.15
N ILE A 95 10.50 -25.27 0.18
CA ILE A 95 10.25 -24.59 1.45
C ILE A 95 9.65 -25.62 2.40
N SER A 96 10.46 -26.16 3.31
CA SER A 96 9.95 -27.07 4.35
C SER A 96 9.07 -26.31 5.34
N LYS A 97 7.85 -26.81 5.61
CA LYS A 97 7.07 -26.39 6.78
C LYS A 97 7.84 -26.81 8.03
N LYS A 98 8.45 -25.86 8.73
CA LYS A 98 8.96 -26.08 10.09
C LYS A 98 7.82 -26.34 11.05
#